data_AF-A0A9N8QRV1-F1
#
_entry.id   AF-A0A9N8QRV1-F1
#
_cell.length_a   1.000
_cell.length_b   1.000
_cell.length_c   1.000
_cell.angle_alpha   90.00
_cell.angle_beta   90.00
_cell.angle_gamma   90.00
#
_symmetry.space_group_name_H-M   'P 1'
#
loop_
_entity.id
_entity.type
_entity.pdbx_description
1 polymer ?
#
loop_
_entity_poly.entity_id
_entity_poly.type
_entity_poly.pdbx_seq_one_letter_code
_entity_poly.pdbx_strand_id
1 'polypeptide(L)'
;MKKLTFLLLFSLLAFTACKKDHADATSTQTLQSSINDMASSLTTIKQIKFNEALYILKTFGVEADGDVNELKALGKLIDGKKVPEILSMADQVAQKNGIEWASTAPPSLGEMNIFGDETAKESDPNDVRANSLNIATQPSGDNGSGPTSMQIIPRLVDNAGKPIAFSGAALETTLEVFSNGVKLSTAKNLMLDNNFRGFNLKFSSLLASKIADNKIDITVSVKTTAKTFKMSKIGLDVNPNALKVPEVPKTDSTMVIQDPNAVIDPNNPAGTTQGTVTDPNATPTQPKQPTADPKSTVSKFLNNVSSQNLKAAFDASSNPSWGSYESFSNPTSGFGAVRTVSVKNISTNASNPNVASVNATYDVTDKNGRTTSLKATFGLKSVNGEWKISSYKINP
;
A
#
# COMPACT_ATOMS: atom_id res chain seq x y z
N MET A 1 37.63 5.24 -39.57
CA MET A 1 36.20 5.54 -39.80
C MET A 1 35.43 4.47 -40.59
N LYS A 2 36.05 3.65 -41.47
CA LYS A 2 35.32 2.61 -42.23
C LYS A 2 34.76 1.43 -41.40
N LYS A 3 35.31 1.15 -40.21
CA LYS A 3 34.83 0.06 -39.32
C LYS A 3 33.65 0.47 -38.43
N LEU A 4 33.46 1.77 -38.17
CA LEU A 4 32.30 2.26 -37.40
C LEU A 4 31.04 2.33 -38.28
N THR A 5 31.20 2.60 -39.57
CA THR A 5 30.09 2.64 -40.54
C THR A 5 29.46 1.26 -40.75
N PHE A 6 30.26 0.19 -40.72
CA PHE A 6 29.75 -1.19 -40.83
C PHE A 6 28.97 -1.64 -39.58
N LEU A 7 29.36 -1.16 -38.40
CA LEU A 7 28.68 -1.45 -37.13
C LEU A 7 27.34 -0.71 -37.01
N LEU A 8 27.26 0.50 -37.57
CA LEU A 8 26.02 1.28 -37.68
C LEU A 8 25.03 0.68 -38.70
N LEU A 9 25.52 0.14 -39.83
CA LEU A 9 24.67 -0.58 -40.79
C LEU A 9 24.07 -1.87 -40.18
N PHE A 10 24.84 -2.62 -39.39
CA PHE A 10 24.35 -3.85 -38.75
C PHE A 10 23.33 -3.57 -37.63
N SER A 11 23.46 -2.44 -36.93
CA SER A 11 22.50 -2.01 -35.91
C SER A 11 21.17 -1.51 -36.48
N LEU A 12 21.13 -1.07 -37.76
CA LEU A 12 19.87 -0.69 -38.43
C LEU A 12 19.09 -1.91 -38.98
N LEU A 13 19.73 -3.08 -39.12
CA LEU A 13 19.07 -4.33 -39.53
C LEU A 13 18.36 -5.05 -38.37
N ALA A 14 18.61 -4.65 -37.11
CA ALA A 14 18.02 -5.28 -35.92
C ALA A 14 16.62 -4.77 -35.54
N PHE A 15 16.06 -3.81 -36.29
CA PHE A 15 14.70 -3.29 -36.09
C PHE A 15 13.73 -3.68 -37.21
N THR A 16 14.04 -4.70 -38.01
CA THR A 16 12.99 -5.38 -38.77
C THR A 16 12.18 -6.21 -37.79
N ALA A 17 11.09 -5.65 -37.26
CA ALA A 17 10.07 -6.44 -36.57
C ALA A 17 9.68 -7.59 -37.51
N CYS A 18 10.04 -8.83 -37.14
CA CYS A 18 9.65 -10.01 -37.90
C CYS A 18 8.13 -10.07 -37.84
N LYS A 19 7.47 -9.75 -38.97
CA LYS A 19 6.03 -9.94 -39.12
C LYS A 19 5.72 -11.41 -38.82
N LYS A 20 4.72 -11.66 -37.99
CA LYS A 20 4.27 -13.03 -37.74
C LYS A 20 3.65 -13.62 -39.01
N ASP A 21 3.98 -14.87 -39.30
CA ASP A 21 3.49 -15.61 -40.48
C ASP A 21 2.43 -16.68 -40.15
N HIS A 22 2.05 -16.77 -38.87
CA HIS A 22 1.05 -17.67 -38.31
C HIS A 22 0.27 -16.95 -37.19
N ALA A 23 -0.94 -17.43 -36.91
CA ALA A 23 -1.75 -16.89 -35.84
C ALA A 23 -1.16 -17.25 -34.47
N ASP A 24 -1.16 -16.28 -33.56
CA ASP A 24 -0.63 -16.40 -32.19
C ASP A 24 -1.73 -16.04 -31.20
N ALA A 25 -2.39 -17.05 -30.64
CA ALA A 25 -3.52 -16.89 -29.74
C ALA A 25 -3.13 -16.86 -28.25
N THR A 26 -1.86 -16.54 -27.92
CA THR A 26 -1.40 -16.43 -26.53
C THR A 26 -2.23 -15.43 -25.71
N SER A 27 -2.60 -14.30 -26.33
CA SER A 27 -3.59 -13.35 -25.82
C SER A 27 -4.43 -12.79 -26.97
N THR A 28 -5.52 -12.07 -26.66
CA THR A 28 -6.31 -11.40 -27.69
C THR A 28 -5.48 -10.35 -28.44
N GLN A 29 -4.52 -9.70 -27.76
CA GLN A 29 -3.64 -8.72 -28.38
C GLN A 29 -2.62 -9.38 -29.31
N THR A 30 -2.03 -10.52 -28.91
CA THR A 30 -1.13 -11.27 -29.81
C THR A 30 -1.88 -11.83 -31.00
N LEU A 31 -3.14 -12.24 -30.81
CA LEU A 31 -4.01 -12.73 -31.87
C LEU A 31 -4.31 -11.64 -32.88
N GLN A 32 -4.72 -10.45 -32.40
CA GLN A 32 -4.96 -9.30 -33.26
C GLN A 32 -3.69 -8.85 -34.00
N SER A 33 -2.57 -8.75 -33.28
CA SER A 33 -1.28 -8.38 -33.87
C SER A 33 -0.81 -9.39 -34.93
N SER A 34 -0.93 -10.70 -34.65
CA SER A 34 -0.52 -11.75 -35.60
C SER A 34 -1.41 -11.78 -36.84
N ILE A 35 -2.73 -11.64 -36.68
CA ILE A 35 -3.68 -11.55 -37.80
C ILE A 35 -3.40 -10.31 -38.66
N ASN A 36 -3.12 -9.16 -38.03
CA ASN A 36 -2.75 -7.94 -38.75
C ASN A 36 -1.44 -8.10 -39.53
N ASP A 37 -0.42 -8.72 -38.93
CA ASP A 37 0.85 -9.02 -39.61
C ASP A 37 0.64 -9.94 -40.81
N MET A 38 -0.12 -11.03 -40.63
CA MET A 38 -0.49 -11.98 -41.68
C MET A 38 -1.27 -11.29 -42.81
N ALA A 39 -2.31 -10.52 -42.48
CA ALA A 39 -3.09 -9.76 -43.46
C ALA A 39 -2.20 -8.78 -44.24
N SER A 40 -1.33 -8.02 -43.55
CA SER A 40 -0.43 -7.04 -44.18
C SER A 40 0.57 -7.65 -45.16
N SER A 41 0.76 -8.98 -45.13
CA SER A 41 1.61 -9.71 -46.08
C SER A 41 0.89 -10.14 -47.36
N LEU A 42 -0.43 -9.99 -47.42
CA LEU A 42 -1.29 -10.42 -48.52
C LEU A 42 -1.63 -9.26 -49.47
N THR A 43 -2.05 -9.58 -50.70
CA THR A 43 -2.65 -8.58 -51.60
C THR A 43 -4.04 -8.17 -51.10
N THR A 44 -4.55 -7.00 -51.49
CA THR A 44 -5.86 -6.48 -51.04
C THR A 44 -7.00 -7.50 -51.16
N ILE A 45 -7.13 -8.18 -52.31
CA ILE A 45 -8.17 -9.21 -52.51
C ILE A 45 -7.99 -10.38 -51.53
N LYS A 46 -6.74 -10.82 -51.31
CA LYS A 46 -6.43 -11.91 -50.37
C LYS A 46 -6.63 -11.49 -48.91
N GLN A 47 -6.41 -10.21 -48.57
CA GLN A 47 -6.72 -9.65 -47.26
C GLN A 47 -8.22 -9.70 -46.98
N ILE A 48 -9.04 -9.26 -47.95
CA ILE A 48 -10.50 -9.32 -47.83
C ILE A 48 -10.92 -10.78 -47.63
N LYS A 49 -10.43 -11.72 -48.45
CA LYS A 49 -10.74 -13.15 -48.28
C LYS A 49 -10.28 -13.73 -46.95
N PHE A 50 -9.13 -13.31 -46.45
CA PHE A 50 -8.65 -13.74 -45.15
C PHE A 50 -9.57 -13.24 -44.03
N ASN A 51 -10.03 -11.99 -44.09
CA ASN A 51 -10.99 -11.45 -43.13
C ASN A 51 -12.37 -12.13 -43.21
N GLU A 52 -12.87 -12.41 -44.42
CA GLU A 52 -14.10 -13.19 -44.62
C GLU A 52 -13.98 -14.60 -44.02
N ALA A 53 -12.84 -15.27 -44.22
CA ALA A 53 -12.58 -16.58 -43.66
C ALA A 53 -12.59 -16.56 -42.13
N LEU A 54 -11.93 -15.57 -41.53
CA LEU A 54 -11.94 -15.39 -40.07
C LEU A 54 -13.35 -15.11 -39.54
N TYR A 55 -14.16 -14.34 -40.26
CA TYR A 55 -15.57 -14.08 -39.90
C TYR A 55 -16.42 -15.35 -39.95
N ILE A 56 -16.26 -16.18 -40.98
CA ILE A 56 -16.97 -17.46 -41.10
C ILE A 56 -16.58 -18.40 -39.96
N LEU A 57 -15.29 -18.49 -39.64
CA LEU A 57 -14.81 -19.30 -38.53
C LEU A 57 -15.30 -18.78 -37.17
N LYS A 58 -15.35 -17.46 -36.96
CA LYS A 58 -15.90 -16.85 -35.75
C LYS A 58 -17.39 -17.13 -35.59
N THR A 59 -18.16 -16.99 -36.67
CA THR A 59 -19.62 -17.04 -36.63
C THR A 59 -20.15 -18.48 -36.64
N PHE A 60 -19.48 -19.38 -37.36
CA PHE A 60 -20.00 -20.73 -37.65
C PHE A 60 -19.02 -21.86 -37.31
N GLY A 61 -17.76 -21.53 -37.04
CA GLY A 61 -16.70 -22.52 -36.76
C GLY A 61 -16.47 -22.76 -35.27
N VAL A 62 -17.08 -21.97 -34.39
CA VAL A 62 -16.90 -22.05 -32.94
C VAL A 62 -18.24 -22.06 -32.21
N GLU A 63 -18.31 -22.83 -31.13
CA GLU A 63 -19.49 -22.93 -30.26
C GLU A 63 -19.25 -22.09 -29.01
N ALA A 64 -19.57 -20.80 -29.09
CA ALA A 64 -19.45 -19.86 -27.98
C ALA A 64 -20.48 -18.73 -28.14
N ASP A 65 -21.07 -18.28 -27.04
CA ASP A 65 -22.02 -17.16 -27.06
C ASP A 65 -21.33 -15.84 -26.72
N GLY A 66 -21.48 -14.87 -27.63
CA GLY A 66 -21.06 -13.48 -27.44
C GLY A 66 -19.65 -13.20 -27.96
N ASP A 67 -19.46 -11.98 -28.48
CA ASP A 67 -18.28 -11.57 -29.28
C ASP A 67 -16.93 -11.95 -28.65
N VAL A 68 -16.76 -11.72 -27.34
CA VAL A 68 -15.50 -12.00 -26.63
C VAL A 68 -15.23 -13.50 -26.54
N ASN A 69 -16.26 -14.31 -26.31
CA ASN A 69 -16.11 -15.76 -26.19
C ASN A 69 -15.89 -16.41 -27.56
N GLU A 70 -16.61 -15.93 -28.58
CA GLU A 70 -16.41 -16.31 -29.99
C GLU A 70 -14.99 -16.00 -30.46
N LEU A 71 -14.47 -14.81 -30.14
CA LEU A 71 -13.10 -14.41 -30.50
C LEU A 71 -12.05 -15.27 -29.80
N LYS A 72 -12.26 -15.60 -28.52
CA LYS A 72 -11.36 -16.52 -27.78
C LYS A 72 -11.39 -17.94 -28.34
N ALA A 73 -12.58 -18.43 -28.70
CA ALA A 73 -12.73 -19.74 -29.31
C ALA A 73 -12.10 -19.77 -30.72
N LEU A 74 -12.26 -18.70 -31.51
CA LEU A 74 -11.61 -18.54 -32.80
C LEU A 74 -10.08 -18.60 -32.64
N GLY A 75 -9.53 -17.83 -31.68
CA GLY A 75 -8.10 -17.85 -31.38
C GLY A 75 -7.58 -19.26 -31.15
N LYS A 76 -8.24 -20.04 -30.28
CA LYS A 76 -7.88 -21.45 -30.03
C LYS A 76 -7.98 -22.32 -31.27
N LEU A 77 -8.98 -22.08 -32.13
CA LEU A 77 -9.19 -22.85 -33.35
C LEU A 77 -8.07 -22.63 -34.37
N ILE A 78 -7.54 -21.41 -34.46
CA ILE A 78 -6.56 -21.03 -35.48
C ILE A 78 -5.12 -20.89 -34.98
N ASP A 79 -4.87 -21.07 -33.68
CA ASP A 79 -3.55 -20.92 -33.08
C ASP A 79 -2.48 -21.77 -33.81
N GLY A 80 -1.36 -21.14 -34.13
CA GLY A 80 -0.26 -21.73 -34.89
C GLY A 80 -0.51 -21.93 -36.40
N LYS A 81 -1.71 -21.62 -36.91
CA LYS A 81 -2.05 -21.85 -38.33
C LYS A 81 -1.63 -20.69 -39.23
N LYS A 82 -1.26 -21.02 -40.46
CA LYS A 82 -0.96 -20.05 -41.52
C LYS A 82 -2.21 -19.70 -42.32
N VAL A 83 -2.14 -18.62 -43.09
CA VAL A 83 -3.25 -18.13 -43.96
C VAL A 83 -3.87 -19.25 -44.81
N PRO A 84 -3.11 -20.12 -45.53
CA PRO A 84 -3.71 -21.16 -46.37
C PRO A 84 -4.52 -22.20 -45.58
N GLU A 85 -4.07 -22.54 -44.37
CA GLU A 85 -4.76 -23.47 -43.49
C GLU A 85 -6.07 -22.87 -42.97
N ILE A 86 -6.03 -21.60 -42.57
CA ILE A 86 -7.21 -20.85 -42.10
C ILE A 86 -8.26 -20.74 -43.23
N LEU A 87 -7.83 -20.43 -44.46
CA LEU A 87 -8.73 -20.40 -45.62
C LEU A 87 -9.38 -21.76 -45.89
N SER A 88 -8.59 -22.84 -45.84
CA SER A 88 -9.11 -24.20 -46.03
C SER A 88 -10.11 -24.62 -44.95
N MET A 89 -9.88 -24.20 -43.69
CA MET A 89 -10.83 -24.43 -42.60
C MET A 89 -12.13 -23.65 -42.82
N ALA A 90 -12.05 -22.41 -43.27
CA ALA A 90 -13.23 -21.61 -43.57
C ALA A 90 -14.04 -22.23 -44.72
N ASP A 91 -13.39 -22.81 -45.74
CA ASP A 91 -14.09 -23.54 -46.82
C ASP A 91 -14.89 -24.71 -46.27
N GLN A 92 -14.30 -25.50 -45.36
CA GLN A 92 -14.99 -26.63 -44.73
C GLN A 92 -16.17 -26.18 -43.87
N VAL A 93 -15.98 -25.12 -43.07
CA VAL A 93 -17.04 -24.57 -42.22
C VAL A 93 -18.16 -23.96 -43.06
N ALA A 94 -17.85 -23.25 -44.14
CA ALA A 94 -18.83 -22.69 -45.06
C ALA A 94 -19.67 -23.80 -45.72
N GLN A 95 -19.02 -24.84 -46.27
CA GLN A 95 -19.70 -25.97 -46.87
C GLN A 95 -20.60 -26.71 -45.87
N LYS A 96 -20.10 -26.97 -44.66
CA LYS A 96 -20.86 -27.67 -43.61
C LYS A 96 -22.12 -26.90 -43.19
N ASN A 97 -22.05 -25.56 -43.19
CA ASN A 97 -23.13 -24.68 -42.75
C ASN A 97 -23.97 -24.12 -43.92
N GLY A 98 -23.77 -24.60 -45.15
CA GLY A 98 -24.55 -24.15 -46.32
C GLY A 98 -24.32 -22.69 -46.71
N ILE A 99 -23.16 -22.13 -46.40
CA ILE A 99 -22.79 -20.74 -46.71
C ILE A 99 -22.18 -20.71 -48.10
N GLU A 100 -22.73 -19.88 -48.98
CA GLU A 100 -22.21 -19.66 -50.34
C GLU A 100 -20.93 -18.80 -50.30
N TRP A 101 -19.83 -19.44 -49.90
CA TRP A 101 -18.51 -18.83 -49.81
C TRP A 101 -17.43 -19.86 -50.16
N ALA A 102 -16.39 -19.40 -50.87
CA ALA A 102 -15.17 -20.16 -51.08
C ALA A 102 -13.94 -19.24 -51.06
N SER A 103 -12.82 -19.77 -50.59
CA SER A 103 -11.53 -19.06 -50.51
C SER A 103 -10.99 -18.63 -51.87
N THR A 104 -11.39 -19.31 -52.94
CA THR A 104 -11.02 -19.02 -54.34
C THR A 104 -12.06 -18.22 -55.11
N ALA A 105 -13.24 -17.96 -54.53
CA ALA A 105 -14.28 -17.15 -55.17
C ALA A 105 -13.95 -15.65 -55.09
N PRO A 106 -14.61 -14.77 -55.86
CA PRO A 106 -14.55 -13.34 -55.62
C PRO A 106 -15.00 -12.97 -54.20
N PRO A 107 -14.48 -11.87 -53.60
CA PRO A 107 -15.01 -11.35 -52.34
C PRO A 107 -16.52 -11.14 -52.40
N SER A 108 -17.24 -11.56 -51.37
CA SER A 108 -18.70 -11.62 -51.37
C SER A 108 -19.34 -11.04 -50.12
N LEU A 109 -18.59 -10.90 -49.02
CA LEU A 109 -19.10 -10.40 -47.74
C LEU A 109 -18.67 -8.95 -47.46
N GLY A 110 -17.75 -8.39 -48.24
CA GLY A 110 -17.25 -7.02 -48.08
C GLY A 110 -16.11 -6.91 -47.05
N GLU A 111 -15.75 -5.69 -46.65
CA GLU A 111 -14.72 -5.46 -45.62
C GLU A 111 -15.28 -5.84 -44.25
N MET A 112 -14.94 -7.04 -43.77
CA MET A 112 -15.30 -7.52 -42.43
C MET A 112 -14.17 -7.19 -41.44
N ASN A 113 -14.48 -6.52 -40.33
CA ASN A 113 -13.56 -6.40 -39.19
C ASN A 113 -14.00 -7.37 -38.09
N ILE A 114 -13.28 -8.48 -37.94
CA ILE A 114 -13.59 -9.53 -36.96
C ILE A 114 -13.36 -9.11 -35.50
N PHE A 115 -12.69 -7.96 -35.27
CA PHE A 115 -12.43 -7.40 -33.94
C PHE A 115 -13.42 -6.28 -33.55
N GLY A 116 -14.31 -5.84 -34.45
CA GLY A 116 -15.21 -4.70 -34.21
C GLY A 116 -14.48 -3.36 -33.95
N ASP A 117 -15.21 -2.36 -33.44
CA ASP A 117 -14.63 -1.10 -32.88
C ASP A 117 -13.92 -1.33 -31.53
N GLU A 118 -13.88 -2.58 -31.06
CA GLU A 118 -13.13 -2.94 -29.87
C GLU A 118 -11.65 -3.01 -30.22
N THR A 119 -10.91 -1.93 -29.92
CA THR A 119 -9.49 -2.08 -29.62
C THR A 119 -9.40 -3.18 -28.57
N ALA A 120 -8.81 -4.33 -28.87
CA ALA A 120 -8.72 -5.45 -27.94
C ALA A 120 -7.99 -4.97 -26.68
N LYS A 121 -8.74 -4.53 -25.68
CA LYS A 121 -8.20 -4.29 -24.35
C LYS A 121 -8.03 -5.67 -23.75
N GLU A 122 -6.78 -6.03 -23.50
CA GLU A 122 -6.50 -7.14 -22.60
C GLU A 122 -7.34 -6.92 -21.34
N SER A 123 -8.11 -7.94 -20.96
CA SER A 123 -8.88 -7.91 -19.73
C SER A 123 -7.86 -7.81 -18.59
N ASP A 124 -7.70 -6.61 -18.03
CA ASP A 124 -6.84 -6.39 -16.88
C ASP A 124 -7.31 -7.32 -15.75
N PRO A 125 -6.49 -8.29 -15.30
CA PRO A 125 -6.88 -9.19 -14.22
C PRO A 125 -7.21 -8.45 -12.91
N ASN A 126 -6.75 -7.20 -12.76
CA ASN A 126 -7.08 -6.34 -11.64
C ASN A 126 -8.40 -5.56 -11.81
N ASP A 127 -9.06 -5.60 -12.98
CA ASP A 127 -10.40 -5.02 -13.19
C ASP A 127 -11.51 -5.95 -12.66
N VAL A 128 -11.42 -6.28 -11.37
CA VAL A 128 -12.38 -7.13 -10.69
C VAL A 128 -13.64 -6.33 -10.35
N ARG A 129 -14.77 -6.71 -10.95
CA ARG A 129 -16.08 -6.05 -10.76
C ARG A 129 -16.78 -6.51 -9.49
N ALA A 130 -16.53 -5.81 -8.39
CA ALA A 130 -17.26 -6.00 -7.13
C ALA A 130 -18.14 -4.79 -6.76
N ASN A 131 -19.15 -5.03 -5.94
CA ASN A 131 -19.98 -3.96 -5.37
C ASN A 131 -19.39 -3.45 -4.06
N SER A 132 -18.99 -4.37 -3.18
CA SER A 132 -18.46 -4.04 -1.86
C SER A 132 -17.40 -5.04 -1.39
N LEU A 133 -16.87 -4.80 -0.18
CA LEU A 133 -15.94 -5.65 0.52
C LEU A 133 -16.62 -6.16 1.79
N ASN A 134 -16.51 -7.45 2.05
CA ASN A 134 -16.90 -8.08 3.32
C ASN A 134 -15.64 -8.54 4.08
N ILE A 135 -15.70 -8.56 5.41
CA ILE A 135 -14.60 -9.02 6.29
C ILE A 135 -15.13 -10.07 7.26
N ALA A 136 -14.63 -11.30 7.14
CA ALA A 136 -14.80 -12.34 8.14
C ALA A 136 -13.62 -12.33 9.11
N THR A 137 -13.89 -12.53 10.40
CA THR A 137 -12.87 -12.58 11.47
C THR A 137 -13.06 -13.84 12.30
N GLN A 138 -11.97 -14.57 12.55
CA GLN A 138 -12.00 -15.81 13.33
C GLN A 138 -10.80 -15.83 14.29
N PRO A 139 -11.00 -16.08 15.60
CA PRO A 139 -9.89 -16.33 16.51
C PRO A 139 -9.06 -17.54 16.04
N SER A 140 -7.75 -17.53 16.29
CA SER A 140 -6.84 -18.61 15.92
C SER A 140 -5.70 -18.75 16.94
N GLY A 141 -5.13 -19.95 17.02
CA GLY A 141 -4.15 -20.35 18.02
C GLY A 141 -4.72 -20.39 19.45
N ASP A 142 -4.00 -21.06 20.35
CA ASP A 142 -4.38 -21.16 21.77
C ASP A 142 -3.11 -21.37 22.62
N ASN A 143 -3.06 -20.73 23.78
CA ASN A 143 -2.00 -20.91 24.77
C ASN A 143 -2.52 -21.38 26.14
N GLY A 144 -3.76 -21.88 26.21
CA GLY A 144 -4.43 -22.28 27.45
C GLY A 144 -5.13 -21.12 28.17
N SER A 145 -4.83 -19.87 27.79
CA SER A 145 -5.45 -18.64 28.32
C SER A 145 -6.29 -17.93 27.25
N GLY A 146 -6.64 -18.63 26.17
CA GLY A 146 -7.47 -18.14 25.07
C GLY A 146 -6.70 -17.89 23.77
N PRO A 147 -7.37 -17.29 22.76
CA PRO A 147 -6.79 -17.11 21.44
C PRO A 147 -5.50 -16.29 21.45
N THR A 148 -4.55 -16.64 20.59
CA THR A 148 -3.26 -15.92 20.47
C THR A 148 -3.16 -15.10 19.19
N SER A 149 -4.08 -15.29 18.25
CA SER A 149 -4.17 -14.51 17.04
C SER A 149 -5.61 -14.41 16.51
N MET A 150 -5.79 -13.60 15.48
CA MET A 150 -7.03 -13.45 14.75
C MET A 150 -6.79 -13.53 13.24
N GLN A 151 -7.53 -14.41 12.57
CA GLN A 151 -7.59 -14.48 11.13
C GLN A 151 -8.60 -13.45 10.61
N ILE A 152 -8.17 -12.62 9.66
CA ILE A 152 -8.97 -11.56 9.04
C ILE A 152 -9.04 -11.83 7.54
N ILE A 153 -10.22 -12.20 7.05
CA ILE A 153 -10.43 -12.74 5.71
C ILE A 153 -11.31 -11.77 4.90
N PRO A 154 -10.73 -10.92 4.04
CA PRO A 154 -11.49 -10.07 3.14
C PRO A 154 -12.07 -10.87 1.96
N ARG A 155 -13.29 -10.52 1.54
CA ARG A 155 -13.97 -11.06 0.36
C ARG A 155 -14.63 -9.95 -0.42
N LEU A 156 -14.29 -9.81 -1.69
CA LEU A 156 -15.05 -8.98 -2.62
C LEU A 156 -16.40 -9.65 -2.86
N VAL A 157 -17.48 -8.87 -2.83
CA VAL A 157 -18.85 -9.39 -2.97
C VAL A 157 -19.67 -8.57 -3.98
N ASP A 158 -20.68 -9.23 -4.54
CA ASP A 158 -21.67 -8.62 -5.44
C ASP A 158 -22.72 -7.81 -4.66
N ASN A 159 -23.72 -7.29 -5.38
CA ASN A 159 -24.79 -6.50 -4.80
C ASN A 159 -25.71 -7.29 -3.83
N ALA A 160 -25.68 -8.63 -3.90
CA ALA A 160 -26.41 -9.51 -3.00
C ALA A 160 -25.55 -9.96 -1.80
N GLY A 161 -24.29 -9.50 -1.70
CA GLY A 161 -23.36 -9.89 -0.65
C GLY A 161 -22.70 -11.26 -0.87
N LYS A 162 -22.85 -11.87 -2.05
CA LYS A 162 -22.22 -13.16 -2.38
C LYS A 162 -20.79 -12.93 -2.86
N PRO A 163 -19.81 -13.76 -2.44
CA PRO A 163 -18.43 -13.66 -2.95
C PRO A 163 -18.37 -13.76 -4.47
N ILE A 164 -17.68 -12.81 -5.10
CA ILE A 164 -17.42 -12.84 -6.54
C ILE A 164 -16.21 -13.72 -6.84
N ALA A 165 -16.23 -14.47 -7.94
CA ALA A 165 -15.11 -15.28 -8.38
C ALA A 165 -14.13 -14.46 -9.21
N PHE A 166 -12.82 -14.58 -8.94
CA PHE A 166 -11.75 -14.03 -9.77
C PHE A 166 -10.46 -14.82 -9.57
N SER A 167 -9.55 -14.72 -10.53
CA SER A 167 -8.26 -15.41 -10.53
C SER A 167 -7.22 -14.64 -11.33
N GLY A 168 -5.93 -14.80 -10.98
CA GLY A 168 -4.83 -14.19 -11.73
C GLY A 168 -4.67 -12.68 -11.52
N ALA A 169 -5.41 -12.10 -10.57
CA ALA A 169 -5.23 -10.72 -10.16
C ALA A 169 -3.99 -10.57 -9.26
N ALA A 170 -3.59 -9.34 -8.98
CA ALA A 170 -2.61 -8.99 -7.96
C ALA A 170 -3.13 -7.81 -7.13
N LEU A 171 -4.31 -7.98 -6.53
CA LEU A 171 -4.99 -6.90 -5.84
C LEU A 171 -4.25 -6.52 -4.56
N GLU A 172 -3.72 -5.30 -4.50
CA GLU A 172 -3.08 -4.78 -3.28
C GLU A 172 -4.14 -4.72 -2.18
N THR A 173 -3.91 -5.52 -1.14
CA THR A 173 -4.79 -5.62 0.01
C THR A 173 -4.04 -5.14 1.26
N THR A 174 -4.58 -4.14 1.95
CA THR A 174 -3.96 -3.55 3.15
C THR A 174 -4.86 -3.75 4.35
N LEU A 175 -4.29 -4.25 5.45
CA LEU A 175 -4.87 -4.23 6.79
C LEU A 175 -4.27 -3.07 7.58
N GLU A 176 -5.11 -2.33 8.28
CA GLU A 176 -4.73 -1.37 9.32
C GLU A 176 -5.47 -1.73 10.61
N VAL A 177 -4.72 -1.77 11.72
CA VAL A 177 -5.24 -2.08 13.07
C VAL A 177 -5.16 -0.83 13.91
N PHE A 178 -6.22 -0.52 14.65
CA PHE A 178 -6.35 0.67 15.48
C PHE A 178 -6.84 0.32 16.88
N SER A 179 -6.59 1.23 17.82
CA SER A 179 -7.23 1.28 19.13
C SER A 179 -7.49 2.75 19.46
N ASN A 180 -8.75 3.09 19.78
CA ASN A 180 -9.20 4.47 20.04
C ASN A 180 -8.74 5.48 18.97
N GLY A 181 -8.82 5.08 17.70
CA GLY A 181 -8.43 5.91 16.56
C GLY A 181 -6.91 6.02 16.33
N VAL A 182 -6.06 5.41 17.17
CA VAL A 182 -4.61 5.36 16.98
C VAL A 182 -4.25 4.11 16.20
N LYS A 183 -3.54 4.27 15.07
CA LYS A 183 -3.04 3.14 14.29
C LYS A 183 -1.93 2.41 15.06
N LEU A 184 -2.16 1.12 15.32
CA LEU A 184 -1.24 0.22 16.02
C LEU A 184 -0.35 -0.55 15.05
N SER A 185 -0.90 -0.99 13.92
CA SER A 185 -0.19 -1.84 12.97
C SER A 185 -0.76 -1.66 11.56
N THR A 186 0.07 -1.99 10.56
CA THR A 186 -0.36 -2.11 9.17
C THR A 186 0.34 -3.29 8.53
N ALA A 187 -0.38 -4.01 7.67
CA ALA A 187 0.14 -5.11 6.88
C ALA A 187 -0.39 -5.01 5.46
N LYS A 188 0.44 -5.38 4.49
CA LYS A 188 0.06 -5.46 3.08
C LYS A 188 0.20 -6.90 2.59
N ASN A 189 -0.67 -7.30 1.69
CA ASN A 189 -0.59 -8.59 1.01
C ASN A 189 -1.21 -8.48 -0.39
N LEU A 190 -0.97 -9.47 -1.23
CA LEU A 190 -1.56 -9.57 -2.57
C LEU A 190 -2.67 -10.61 -2.57
N MET A 191 -3.86 -10.18 -2.96
CA MET A 191 -5.00 -11.05 -3.14
C MET A 191 -5.06 -11.48 -4.61
N LEU A 192 -4.65 -12.72 -4.87
CA LEU A 192 -4.53 -13.27 -6.23
C LEU A 192 -5.85 -13.86 -6.75
N ASP A 193 -6.62 -14.42 -5.83
CA ASP A 193 -7.86 -15.15 -6.10
C ASP A 193 -8.75 -15.26 -4.85
N ASN A 194 -9.83 -16.04 -4.95
CA ASN A 194 -10.74 -16.36 -3.86
C ASN A 194 -10.16 -17.22 -2.73
N ASN A 195 -9.02 -17.89 -2.95
CA ASN A 195 -8.35 -18.71 -1.95
C ASN A 195 -7.50 -17.88 -0.97
N PHE A 196 -7.41 -16.57 -1.22
CA PHE A 196 -6.73 -15.64 -0.33
C PHE A 196 -7.19 -15.81 1.11
N ARG A 197 -6.26 -16.21 1.98
CA ARG A 197 -6.55 -16.43 3.41
C ARG A 197 -6.56 -15.15 4.22
N GLY A 198 -6.20 -14.01 3.65
CA GLY A 198 -6.20 -12.74 4.37
C GLY A 198 -4.98 -12.56 5.26
N PHE A 199 -5.20 -12.02 6.45
CA PHE A 199 -4.14 -11.68 7.40
C PHE A 199 -4.27 -12.51 8.68
N ASN A 200 -3.13 -12.92 9.23
CA ASN A 200 -3.05 -13.48 10.57
C ASN A 200 -2.46 -12.43 11.51
N LEU A 201 -3.31 -11.81 12.32
CA LEU A 201 -2.91 -10.83 13.32
C LEU A 201 -2.54 -11.54 14.61
N LYS A 202 -1.24 -11.71 14.86
CA LYS A 202 -0.75 -12.20 16.15
C LYS A 202 -0.93 -11.15 17.23
N PHE A 203 -1.55 -11.50 18.35
CA PHE A 203 -1.76 -10.56 19.46
C PHE A 203 -0.43 -10.12 20.09
N SER A 204 0.60 -10.96 20.04
CA SER A 204 1.97 -10.63 20.46
C SER A 204 2.68 -9.62 19.53
N SER A 205 2.06 -9.22 18.42
CA SER A 205 2.53 -8.07 17.63
C SER A 205 2.01 -6.73 18.15
N LEU A 206 1.00 -6.75 19.03
CA LEU A 206 0.35 -5.57 19.57
C LEU A 206 0.84 -5.33 21.01
N LEU A 207 1.29 -4.11 21.30
CA LEU A 207 1.70 -3.73 22.65
C LEU A 207 0.48 -3.59 23.55
N ALA A 208 0.48 -4.31 24.68
CA ALA A 208 -0.61 -4.27 25.65
C ALA A 208 -0.94 -2.83 26.10
N SER A 209 0.08 -2.00 26.29
CA SER A 209 -0.05 -0.60 26.71
C SER A 209 -0.69 0.34 25.68
N LYS A 210 -0.93 -0.13 24.45
CA LYS A 210 -1.56 0.65 23.37
C LYS A 210 -2.99 0.20 23.07
N ILE A 211 -3.46 -0.84 23.74
CA ILE A 211 -4.81 -1.38 23.56
C ILE A 211 -5.68 -0.89 24.72
N ALA A 212 -6.81 -0.27 24.38
CA ALA A 212 -7.82 0.13 25.35
C ALA A 212 -8.95 -0.91 25.35
N ASP A 213 -9.49 -1.18 26.54
CA ASP A 213 -10.67 -2.03 26.75
C ASP A 213 -10.57 -3.44 26.12
N ASN A 214 -9.34 -3.94 25.91
CA ASN A 214 -9.06 -5.20 25.21
C ASN A 214 -9.75 -5.31 23.84
N LYS A 215 -9.91 -4.17 23.16
CA LYS A 215 -10.56 -4.08 21.87
C LYS A 215 -9.68 -3.39 20.84
N ILE A 216 -9.86 -3.79 19.59
CA ILE A 216 -9.23 -3.17 18.43
C ILE A 216 -10.26 -2.92 17.34
N ASP A 217 -9.97 -1.93 16.51
CA ASP A 217 -10.68 -1.71 15.26
C ASP A 217 -9.76 -2.12 14.11
N ILE A 218 -10.33 -2.64 13.05
CA ILE A 218 -9.60 -2.94 11.82
C ILE A 218 -10.23 -2.22 10.65
N THR A 219 -9.37 -1.90 9.69
CA THR A 219 -9.77 -1.46 8.36
C THR A 219 -9.03 -2.32 7.35
N VAL A 220 -9.76 -2.88 6.40
CA VAL A 220 -9.17 -3.57 5.24
C VAL A 220 -9.53 -2.81 3.98
N SER A 221 -8.54 -2.58 3.12
CA SER A 221 -8.73 -2.06 1.78
C SER A 221 -8.23 -3.04 0.72
N VAL A 222 -8.94 -3.14 -0.40
CA VAL A 222 -8.58 -3.95 -1.57
C VAL A 222 -8.63 -3.04 -2.79
N LYS A 223 -7.51 -2.88 -3.48
CA LYS A 223 -7.40 -2.04 -4.68
C LYS A 223 -7.61 -2.86 -5.94
N THR A 224 -8.61 -2.50 -6.74
CA THR A 224 -8.81 -2.95 -8.13
C THR A 224 -8.41 -1.84 -9.08
N THR A 225 -8.38 -2.12 -10.38
CA THR A 225 -8.11 -1.12 -11.43
C THR A 225 -9.17 -0.02 -11.42
N ALA A 226 -10.43 -0.38 -11.22
CA ALA A 226 -11.54 0.57 -11.22
C ALA A 226 -11.65 1.37 -9.91
N LYS A 227 -11.46 0.75 -8.74
CA LYS A 227 -11.64 1.43 -7.44
C LYS A 227 -10.92 0.72 -6.29
N THR A 228 -10.78 1.45 -5.18
CA THR A 228 -10.37 0.85 -3.90
C THR A 228 -11.60 0.59 -3.03
N PHE A 229 -11.84 -0.66 -2.69
CA PHE A 229 -12.86 -1.04 -1.72
C PHE A 229 -12.28 -0.95 -0.32
N LYS A 230 -13.09 -0.51 0.65
CA LYS A 230 -12.67 -0.38 2.04
C LYS A 230 -13.82 -0.76 2.96
N MET A 231 -13.51 -1.52 4.00
CA MET A 231 -14.46 -1.88 5.06
C MET A 231 -13.74 -1.82 6.41
N SER A 232 -14.44 -1.37 7.44
CA SER A 232 -13.95 -1.34 8.81
C SER A 232 -14.82 -2.20 9.71
N LYS A 233 -14.20 -2.84 10.70
CA LYS A 233 -14.89 -3.59 11.76
C LYS A 233 -14.37 -3.09 13.10
N ILE A 234 -15.29 -2.67 13.96
CA ILE A 234 -15.01 -1.92 15.19
C ILE A 234 -15.22 -2.84 16.39
N GLY A 235 -14.41 -2.68 17.43
CA GLY A 235 -14.62 -3.31 18.73
C GLY A 235 -14.34 -4.81 18.78
N LEU A 236 -13.41 -5.30 17.96
CA LEU A 236 -12.98 -6.70 17.96
C LEU A 236 -12.20 -7.03 19.24
N ASP A 237 -12.60 -8.09 19.93
CA ASP A 237 -11.94 -8.54 21.14
C ASP A 237 -10.54 -9.09 20.88
N VAL A 238 -9.60 -8.72 21.75
CA VAL A 238 -8.24 -9.29 21.80
C VAL A 238 -7.98 -9.92 23.15
N ASN A 239 -7.21 -11.00 23.18
CA ASN A 239 -6.81 -11.65 24.42
C ASN A 239 -5.69 -10.85 25.09
N PRO A 240 -5.90 -10.19 26.25
CA PRO A 240 -4.88 -9.40 26.92
C PRO A 240 -3.64 -10.22 27.31
N ASN A 241 -3.82 -11.49 27.64
CA ASN A 241 -2.74 -12.39 28.06
C ASN A 241 -1.82 -12.81 26.90
N ALA A 242 -2.24 -12.58 25.66
CA ALA A 242 -1.45 -12.86 24.47
C ALA A 242 -0.80 -11.61 23.87
N LEU A 243 -1.01 -10.43 24.48
CA LEU A 243 -0.43 -9.17 24.02
C LEU A 243 1.05 -9.07 24.36
N LYS A 244 1.78 -8.26 23.60
CA LYS A 244 3.19 -8.01 23.86
C LYS A 244 3.38 -7.17 25.10
N VAL A 245 4.03 -7.75 26.10
CA VAL A 245 4.59 -7.05 27.26
C VAL A 245 6.07 -6.80 26.97
N PRO A 246 6.59 -5.57 27.13
CA PRO A 246 8.02 -5.29 26.95
C PRO A 246 8.88 -6.10 27.93
N GLU A 247 10.01 -6.63 27.44
CA GLU A 247 10.96 -7.40 28.26
C GLU A 247 11.71 -6.47 29.23
N VAL A 248 11.91 -6.91 30.48
CA VAL A 248 12.59 -6.13 31.52
C VAL A 248 14.09 -6.04 31.18
N PRO A 249 14.73 -4.85 31.16
CA PRO A 249 16.15 -4.72 30.88
C PRO A 249 16.99 -5.46 31.94
N LYS A 250 17.90 -6.34 31.50
CA LYS A 250 18.91 -6.95 32.37
C LYS A 250 19.95 -5.87 32.74
N THR A 251 19.99 -5.46 34.01
CA THR A 251 21.01 -4.55 34.53
C THR A 251 22.26 -5.32 34.97
N ASP A 252 23.36 -5.10 34.28
CA ASP A 252 24.69 -5.57 34.67
C ASP A 252 25.17 -4.75 35.88
N SER A 253 25.41 -5.42 37.01
CA SER A 253 25.61 -4.79 38.32
C SER A 253 27.09 -4.72 38.69
N THR A 254 27.88 -3.87 38.01
CA THR A 254 29.28 -3.60 38.41
C THR A 254 29.70 -2.16 38.13
N MET A 255 29.13 -1.17 38.84
CA MET A 255 29.79 0.13 39.02
C MET A 255 29.56 0.63 40.45
N VAL A 256 30.63 0.59 41.23
CA VAL A 256 30.74 1.19 42.57
C VAL A 256 30.78 2.71 42.40
N ILE A 257 29.82 3.43 42.99
CA ILE A 257 29.88 4.90 43.10
C ILE A 257 30.61 5.21 44.41
N GLN A 258 31.77 5.87 44.31
CA GLN A 258 32.50 6.40 45.45
C GLN A 258 32.00 7.83 45.70
N ASP A 259 31.41 8.07 46.87
CA ASP A 259 30.95 9.38 47.34
C ASP A 259 32.14 10.22 47.84
N PRO A 260 32.41 11.42 47.31
CA PRO A 260 33.52 12.27 47.75
C PRO A 260 33.31 13.01 49.07
N ASN A 261 32.17 12.88 49.77
CA ASN A 261 31.85 13.73 50.94
C ASN A 261 31.52 12.98 52.25
N ALA A 262 32.03 11.76 52.45
CA ALA A 262 32.00 11.14 53.77
C ALA A 262 33.14 11.67 54.66
N VAL A 263 32.86 12.72 55.43
CA VAL A 263 33.70 13.16 56.57
C VAL A 263 33.64 12.08 57.64
N ILE A 264 34.79 11.52 57.98
CA ILE A 264 34.98 10.49 59.00
C ILE A 264 35.11 11.19 60.35
N ASP A 265 34.15 11.00 61.26
CA ASP A 265 34.25 11.40 62.67
C ASP A 265 34.93 10.27 63.47
N PRO A 266 36.05 10.49 64.18
CA PRO A 266 36.85 9.40 64.77
C PRO A 266 36.38 8.80 66.11
N ASN A 267 35.20 9.12 66.66
CA ASN A 267 34.95 8.88 68.09
C ASN A 267 33.66 8.12 68.50
N ASN A 268 33.35 6.97 67.89
CA ASN A 268 32.40 6.02 68.52
C ASN A 268 32.64 4.54 68.14
N PRO A 269 33.01 3.65 69.09
CA PRO A 269 33.22 2.22 68.86
C PRO A 269 32.04 1.36 69.33
N ALA A 270 31.17 0.93 68.41
CA ALA A 270 30.22 -0.19 68.54
C ALA A 270 29.44 -0.29 67.21
N GLY A 271 29.15 -1.42 66.56
CA GLY A 271 29.37 -2.83 66.81
C GLY A 271 28.60 -3.63 65.73
N THR A 272 29.08 -4.84 65.46
CA THR A 272 28.34 -6.05 65.02
C THR A 272 27.65 -6.17 63.65
N THR A 273 27.83 -7.39 63.16
CA THR A 273 27.44 -8.10 61.93
C THR A 273 25.97 -8.56 61.85
N GLN A 274 25.59 -9.08 60.66
CA GLN A 274 24.39 -9.86 60.28
C GLN A 274 23.12 -9.02 60.05
N GLY A 275 22.30 -9.21 59.01
CA GLY A 275 22.04 -10.38 58.16
C GLY A 275 20.55 -10.73 58.28
N THR A 276 19.80 -10.57 57.17
CA THR A 276 18.44 -11.08 56.86
C THR A 276 17.21 -10.55 57.63
N VAL A 277 16.19 -10.04 56.90
CA VAL A 277 14.83 -10.62 56.68
C VAL A 277 13.84 -9.55 56.12
N THR A 278 13.40 -9.81 54.89
CA THR A 278 12.14 -9.48 54.13
C THR A 278 11.13 -8.36 54.47
N ASP A 279 10.86 -7.55 53.42
CA ASP A 279 9.58 -7.00 52.88
C ASP A 279 8.87 -5.80 53.58
N PRO A 280 7.98 -5.00 52.91
CA PRO A 280 7.68 -4.76 51.48
C PRO A 280 7.47 -3.25 51.18
N ASN A 281 8.43 -2.52 50.60
CA ASN A 281 8.12 -1.31 49.82
C ASN A 281 9.37 -0.75 49.14
N ALA A 282 9.58 -1.06 47.87
CA ALA A 282 10.47 -0.27 47.05
C ALA A 282 9.88 -0.19 45.65
N THR A 283 9.13 0.89 45.46
CA THR A 283 8.50 1.36 44.23
C THR A 283 9.47 1.27 43.05
N PRO A 284 9.08 0.65 41.91
CA PRO A 284 9.93 0.62 40.73
C PRO A 284 10.12 2.03 40.18
N THR A 285 11.38 2.40 39.91
CA THR A 285 11.75 3.71 39.36
C THR A 285 11.09 3.94 38.00
N GLN A 286 10.18 4.92 38.01
CA GLN A 286 9.40 5.47 36.92
C GLN A 286 10.26 5.83 35.69
N PRO A 287 9.75 5.67 34.44
CA PRO A 287 10.40 6.22 33.26
C PRO A 287 10.74 7.68 33.49
N LYS A 288 12.00 8.09 33.19
CA LYS A 288 12.50 9.42 33.49
C LYS A 288 11.55 10.47 32.91
N GLN A 289 10.78 11.08 33.80
CA GLN A 289 9.77 12.05 33.46
C GLN A 289 10.47 13.24 32.79
N PRO A 290 9.93 13.77 31.68
CA PRO A 290 10.53 14.93 31.06
C PRO A 290 10.56 16.08 32.09
N THR A 291 11.76 16.58 32.38
CA THR A 291 12.00 17.63 33.37
C THR A 291 11.63 19.03 32.85
N ALA A 292 11.40 19.18 31.55
CA ALA A 292 11.03 20.43 30.91
C ALA A 292 9.52 20.53 30.61
N ASP A 293 8.95 21.73 30.73
CA ASP A 293 7.56 22.02 30.36
C ASP A 293 7.34 21.78 28.85
N PRO A 294 6.32 21.02 28.43
CA PRO A 294 5.93 20.87 27.02
C PRO A 294 5.84 22.19 26.23
N LYS A 295 5.42 23.30 26.87
CA LYS A 295 5.38 24.62 26.22
C LYS A 295 6.75 25.07 25.75
N SER A 296 7.78 24.76 26.52
CA SER A 296 9.16 25.15 26.20
C SER A 296 9.64 24.52 24.91
N THR A 297 9.21 23.29 24.60
CA THR A 297 9.51 22.62 23.33
C THR A 297 8.82 23.31 22.15
N VAL A 298 7.53 23.69 22.29
CA VAL A 298 6.81 24.42 21.23
C VAL A 298 7.42 25.80 21.00
N SER A 299 7.75 26.52 22.07
CA SER A 299 8.42 27.81 22.00
C SER A 299 9.79 27.71 21.30
N LYS A 300 10.63 26.75 21.70
CA LYS A 300 11.92 26.48 21.05
C LYS A 300 11.77 26.11 19.58
N PHE A 301 10.79 25.27 19.24
CA PHE A 301 10.50 24.91 17.85
C PHE A 301 10.17 26.15 17.00
N LEU A 302 9.23 26.99 17.46
CA LEU A 302 8.83 28.20 16.73
C LEU A 302 9.98 29.20 16.60
N ASN A 303 10.82 29.32 17.63
CA ASN A 303 12.03 30.16 17.57
C ASN A 303 13.08 29.62 16.59
N ASN A 304 13.26 28.30 16.52
CA ASN A 304 14.16 27.66 15.55
C ASN A 304 13.64 27.85 14.11
N VAL A 305 12.32 27.76 13.89
CA VAL A 305 11.70 28.10 12.59
C VAL A 305 11.92 29.58 12.25
N SER A 306 11.69 30.48 13.22
CA SER A 306 11.87 31.93 13.02
C SER A 306 13.32 32.34 12.72
N SER A 307 14.29 31.62 13.27
CA SER A 307 15.73 31.87 13.04
C SER A 307 16.30 31.09 11.85
N GLN A 308 15.44 30.41 11.08
CA GLN A 308 15.83 29.54 9.95
C GLN A 308 16.73 28.36 10.36
N ASN A 309 16.81 28.02 11.65
CA ASN A 309 17.45 26.81 12.12
C ASN A 309 16.50 25.60 11.98
N LEU A 310 16.15 25.29 10.73
CA LEU A 310 15.15 24.26 10.41
C LEU A 310 15.60 22.86 10.84
N LYS A 311 16.91 22.60 10.91
CA LYS A 311 17.42 21.31 11.39
C LYS A 311 17.14 21.11 12.87
N ALA A 312 17.41 22.11 13.71
CA ALA A 312 17.09 22.04 15.14
C ALA A 312 15.56 22.03 15.39
N ALA A 313 14.77 22.71 14.55
CA ALA A 313 13.31 22.61 14.60
C ALA A 313 12.83 21.19 14.26
N PHE A 314 13.38 20.57 13.22
CA PHE A 314 13.07 19.21 12.83
C PHE A 314 13.48 18.18 13.91
N ASP A 315 14.66 18.34 14.52
CA ASP A 315 15.17 17.46 15.58
C ASP A 315 14.39 17.58 16.90
N ALA A 316 13.74 18.71 17.14
CA ALA A 316 12.77 18.90 18.23
C ALA A 316 11.40 18.25 17.93
N SER A 317 11.25 17.63 16.76
CA SER A 317 10.02 17.00 16.31
C SER A 317 10.22 15.50 16.03
N SER A 318 9.10 14.79 16.04
CA SER A 318 8.97 13.40 15.62
C SER A 318 7.55 13.24 15.05
N ASN A 319 7.21 14.16 14.14
CA ASN A 319 5.91 14.26 13.48
C ASN A 319 5.98 13.57 12.10
N PRO A 320 5.29 12.44 11.91
CA PRO A 320 5.35 11.68 10.66
C PRO A 320 4.77 12.45 9.47
N SER A 321 3.86 13.40 9.69
CA SER A 321 3.24 14.20 8.63
C SER A 321 4.21 15.19 7.98
N TRP A 322 5.35 15.48 8.62
CA TRP A 322 6.38 16.35 8.07
C TRP A 322 7.40 15.61 7.20
N GLY A 323 7.36 14.28 7.16
CA GLY A 323 8.21 13.46 6.31
C GLY A 323 9.70 13.57 6.67
N SER A 324 10.55 13.61 5.65
CA SER A 324 11.99 13.79 5.82
C SER A 324 12.36 15.26 6.08
N TYR A 325 13.61 15.50 6.50
CA TYR A 325 14.11 16.87 6.69
C TYR A 325 13.95 17.70 5.42
N GLU A 326 14.21 17.13 4.24
CA GLU A 326 14.09 17.81 2.94
C GLU A 326 12.65 18.27 2.67
N SER A 327 11.67 17.46 3.09
CA SER A 327 10.24 17.80 2.97
C SER A 327 9.86 18.90 3.98
N PHE A 328 10.32 18.76 5.22
CA PHE A 328 10.10 19.75 6.28
C PHE A 328 10.72 21.11 5.95
N SER A 329 11.94 21.14 5.39
CA SER A 329 12.67 22.36 5.06
C SER A 329 12.34 22.92 3.67
N ASN A 330 11.41 22.29 2.93
CA ASN A 330 11.07 22.71 1.58
C ASN A 330 10.46 24.12 1.57
N PRO A 331 10.89 25.05 0.69
CA PRO A 331 10.39 26.42 0.61
C PRO A 331 9.02 26.57 -0.06
N THR A 332 8.46 25.50 -0.61
CA THR A 332 7.16 25.48 -1.30
C THR A 332 6.11 24.65 -0.55
N SER A 333 6.54 23.56 0.09
CA SER A 333 5.63 22.61 0.76
C SER A 333 5.84 22.46 2.27
N GLY A 334 6.86 23.11 2.85
CA GLY A 334 7.25 23.00 4.26
C GLY A 334 7.54 24.34 4.92
N PHE A 335 8.34 24.30 5.99
CA PHE A 335 8.71 25.49 6.77
C PHE A 335 9.83 26.32 6.13
N GLY A 336 10.39 25.90 4.99
CA GLY A 336 11.46 26.62 4.29
C GLY A 336 11.05 27.98 3.73
N ALA A 337 9.75 28.24 3.62
CA ALA A 337 9.20 29.50 3.12
C ALA A 337 9.10 30.58 4.20
N VAL A 338 9.11 30.15 5.47
CA VAL A 338 8.98 31.05 6.62
C VAL A 338 10.22 31.92 6.71
N ARG A 339 10.05 33.22 6.97
CA ARG A 339 11.14 34.16 7.26
C ARG A 339 11.23 34.45 8.75
N THR A 340 10.09 34.74 9.38
CA THR A 340 10.01 35.02 10.83
C THR A 340 8.72 34.47 11.42
N VAL A 341 8.75 34.15 12.71
CA VAL A 341 7.58 33.80 13.51
C VAL A 341 7.50 34.74 14.71
N SER A 342 6.35 35.36 14.92
CA SER A 342 6.08 36.19 16.11
C SER A 342 5.03 35.51 16.99
N VAL A 343 5.47 34.97 18.13
CA VAL A 343 4.59 34.22 19.05
C VAL A 343 3.76 35.19 19.89
N LYS A 344 2.43 35.05 19.84
CA LYS A 344 1.48 35.86 20.62
C LYS A 344 1.08 35.18 21.93
N ASN A 345 0.80 33.88 21.88
CA ASN A 345 0.39 33.12 23.06
C ASN A 345 0.76 31.64 22.94
N ILE A 346 1.11 30.99 24.05
CA ILE A 346 1.30 29.54 24.15
C ILE A 346 0.63 29.02 25.44
N SER A 347 -0.28 28.06 25.32
CA SER A 347 -1.00 27.45 26.44
C SER A 347 -1.00 25.92 26.37
N THR A 348 -0.80 25.26 27.50
CA THR A 348 -0.90 23.79 27.60
C THR A 348 -2.36 23.49 27.89
N ASN A 349 -3.01 22.71 27.03
CA ASN A 349 -4.41 22.32 27.23
C ASN A 349 -4.51 21.07 28.08
N ALA A 350 -3.61 20.11 27.85
CA ALA A 350 -3.54 18.85 28.57
C ALA A 350 -2.10 18.37 28.59
N SER A 351 -1.63 17.86 29.72
CA SER A 351 -0.31 17.25 29.82
C SER A 351 -0.35 16.14 30.86
N ASN A 352 0.22 15.00 30.48
CA ASN A 352 0.58 13.92 31.38
C ASN A 352 2.07 13.59 31.16
N PRO A 353 2.67 12.65 31.89
CA PRO A 353 4.11 12.36 31.78
C PRO A 353 4.59 11.93 30.38
N ASN A 354 3.68 11.49 29.49
CA ASN A 354 4.02 10.87 28.22
C ASN A 354 3.52 11.65 27.00
N VAL A 355 2.43 12.40 27.12
CA VAL A 355 1.86 13.21 26.04
C VAL A 355 1.41 14.58 26.55
N ALA A 356 1.52 15.58 25.69
CA ALA A 356 0.99 16.91 25.96
C ALA A 356 0.34 17.51 24.71
N SER A 357 -0.61 18.41 24.93
CA SER A 357 -1.27 19.21 23.92
C SER A 357 -1.05 20.67 24.25
N VAL A 358 -0.44 21.40 23.33
CA VAL A 358 -0.10 22.81 23.49
C VAL A 358 -0.72 23.60 22.34
N ASN A 359 -1.54 24.59 22.66
CA ASN A 359 -2.01 25.57 21.70
C ASN A 359 -1.02 26.73 21.60
N ALA A 360 -0.82 27.23 20.39
CA ALA A 360 -0.11 28.48 20.15
C ALA A 360 -0.87 29.36 19.18
N THR A 361 -0.82 30.67 19.42
CA THR A 361 -1.23 31.69 18.45
C THR A 361 0.01 32.50 18.09
N TYR A 362 0.29 32.66 16.81
CA TYR A 362 1.48 33.33 16.32
C TYR A 362 1.28 33.84 14.89
N ASP A 363 2.09 34.83 14.50
CA ASP A 363 2.14 35.32 13.13
C ASP A 363 3.34 34.72 12.41
N VAL A 364 3.14 34.29 11.17
CA VAL A 364 4.19 33.82 10.28
C VAL A 364 4.36 34.82 9.16
N THR A 365 5.57 35.33 8.97
CA THR A 365 5.91 36.14 7.80
C THR A 365 6.73 35.31 6.82
N ASP A 366 6.30 35.25 5.57
CA ASP A 366 7.02 34.54 4.51
C ASP A 366 8.21 35.37 3.98
N LYS A 367 9.01 34.76 3.10
CA LYS A 367 10.15 35.43 2.45
C LYS A 367 9.74 36.62 1.57
N ASN A 368 8.50 36.67 1.09
CA ASN A 368 7.95 37.77 0.31
C ASN A 368 7.41 38.91 1.19
N GLY A 369 7.47 38.78 2.52
CA GLY A 369 7.00 39.78 3.47
C GLY A 369 5.50 39.72 3.78
N ARG A 370 4.78 38.69 3.34
CA ARG A 370 3.37 38.48 3.68
C ARG A 370 3.24 37.85 5.05
N THR A 371 2.39 38.40 5.90
CA THR A 371 2.16 37.91 7.26
C THR A 371 0.80 37.22 7.37
N THR A 372 0.77 36.06 8.01
CA THR A 372 -0.46 35.27 8.28
C THR A 372 -0.53 34.91 9.75
N SER A 373 -1.64 35.23 10.42
CA SER A 373 -1.90 34.80 11.79
C SER A 373 -2.38 33.36 11.82
N LEU A 374 -1.75 32.53 12.63
CA LEU A 374 -2.07 31.13 12.81
C LEU A 374 -2.43 30.84 14.26
N LYS A 375 -3.49 30.06 14.44
CA LYS A 375 -3.80 29.36 15.68
C LYS A 375 -3.54 27.89 15.44
N ALA A 376 -2.66 27.28 16.22
CA ALA A 376 -2.29 25.88 16.00
C ALA A 376 -2.26 25.09 17.29
N THR A 377 -2.51 23.79 17.16
CA THR A 377 -2.37 22.81 18.24
C THR A 377 -1.20 21.88 17.92
N PHE A 378 -0.27 21.80 18.86
CA PHE A 378 0.88 20.91 18.85
C PHE A 378 0.60 19.74 19.78
N GLY A 379 0.65 18.52 19.24
CA GLY A 379 0.76 17.32 20.05
C GLY A 379 2.22 17.03 20.31
N LEU A 380 2.57 16.77 21.58
CA LEU A 380 3.90 16.38 21.99
C LEU A 380 3.87 14.98 22.61
N LYS A 381 4.94 14.23 22.40
CA LYS A 381 5.20 12.96 23.07
C LYS A 381 6.55 13.03 23.78
N SER A 382 6.64 12.41 24.95
CA SER A 382 7.91 12.19 25.63
C SER A 382 8.66 11.06 24.93
N VAL A 383 9.87 11.34 24.46
CA VAL A 383 10.79 10.36 23.87
C VAL A 383 12.09 10.46 24.64
N ASN A 384 12.50 9.38 25.31
CA ASN A 384 13.73 9.33 26.09
C ASN A 384 13.86 10.45 27.15
N GLY A 385 12.75 10.90 27.72
CA GLY A 385 12.73 12.00 28.70
C GLY A 385 12.76 13.41 28.09
N GLU A 386 12.65 13.54 26.77
CA GLU A 386 12.48 14.82 26.08
C GLU A 386 11.13 14.92 25.39
N TRP A 387 10.51 16.10 25.46
CA TRP A 387 9.33 16.40 24.66
C TRP A 387 9.70 16.59 23.18
N LYS A 388 9.06 15.84 22.29
CA LYS A 388 9.14 16.01 20.83
C LYS A 388 7.76 16.32 20.26
N ILE A 389 7.68 17.24 19.30
CA ILE A 389 6.42 17.54 18.60
C ILE A 389 6.05 16.35 17.69
N SER A 390 4.96 15.67 18.00
CA SER A 390 4.48 14.50 17.26
C SER A 390 3.33 14.79 16.30
N SER A 391 2.65 15.92 16.47
CA SER A 391 1.59 16.35 15.55
C SER A 391 1.46 17.87 15.55
N TYR A 392 0.94 18.39 14.45
CA TYR A 392 0.70 19.82 14.26
C TYR A 392 -0.58 19.99 13.44
N LYS A 393 -1.47 20.84 13.93
CA LYS A 393 -2.74 21.17 13.27
C LYS A 393 -2.98 22.67 13.34
N ILE A 394 -3.24 23.30 12.20
CA ILE A 394 -3.76 24.66 12.15
C ILE A 394 -5.27 24.58 12.43
N ASN A 395 -5.72 25.39 13.36
CA ASN A 395 -7.13 25.52 13.71
C ASN A 395 -7.74 26.62 12.83
N PRO A 396 -8.96 26.41 12.32
CA PRO A 396 -9.68 27.41 11.53
C PRO A 396 -10.02 28.66 12.36
#